data_AF-A0A956UXD8-F1
#
_entry.id   AF-A0A956UXD8-F1
#
_cell.length_a   1.000
_cell.length_b   1.000
_cell.length_c   1.000
_cell.angle_alpha   90.00
_cell.angle_beta   90.00
_cell.angle_gamma   90.00
#
_symmetry.space_group_name_H-M   'P 1'
#
loop_
_entity.id
_entity.type
_entity.pdbx_description
1 polymer ?
#
loop_
_entity_poly.entity_id
_entity_poly.type
_entity_poly.pdbx_seq_one_letter_code
_entity_poly.pdbx_strand_id
1 'polypeptide(L)' 'MNPYKRGMLVAVLLAVMTIAEYIFAVEVHESTVRFLGLTATAGVKVYLIAQFFMHFSNIFKPSSEAH' A
#
# COMPACT_ATOMS: atom_id res chain seq x y z
N MET A 1 -10.01 7.82 -14.86
CA MET A 1 -9.67 8.68 -13.69
C MET A 1 -8.34 9.36 -14.00
N ASN A 2 -8.22 10.68 -13.81
CA ASN A 2 -6.97 11.41 -14.11
C ASN A 2 -5.79 10.78 -13.32
N PRO A 3 -4.64 10.46 -13.94
CA PRO A 3 -3.49 9.83 -13.28
C PRO A 3 -3.04 10.58 -12.01
N TYR A 4 -3.08 11.91 -12.01
CA TYR A 4 -2.76 12.73 -10.84
C TYR A 4 -3.73 12.49 -9.67
N LYS A 5 -5.03 12.33 -9.96
CA LYS A 5 -6.06 12.03 -8.94
C LYS A 5 -5.86 10.63 -8.35
N ARG A 6 -5.45 9.65 -9.17
CA ARG A 6 -5.15 8.29 -8.73
C ARG A 6 -3.91 8.25 -7.84
N GLY A 7 -2.83 8.93 -8.22
CA GLY A 7 -1.63 9.05 -7.40
C GLY A 7 -1.89 9.71 -6.05
N MET A 8 -2.65 10.80 -6.04
CA MET A 8 -3.02 11.50 -4.80
C MET A 8 -3.86 10.63 -3.85
N LEU A 9 -4.82 9.87 -4.39
CA LEU A 9 -5.63 8.93 -3.59
C LEU A 9 -4.73 7.88 -2.90
N VAL A 10 -3.80 7.29 -3.65
CA VAL A 10 -2.90 6.25 -3.11
C VAL A 10 -1.96 6.83 -2.07
N ALA A 11 -1.44 8.04 -2.29
CA ALA A 11 -0.60 8.74 -1.31
C ALA A 11 -1.34 8.99 0.01
N VAL A 12 -2.61 9.43 -0.06
CA VAL A 12 -3.46 9.61 1.13
C VAL A 12 -3.69 8.28 1.84
N LEU A 13 -3.98 7.21 1.11
CA LEU A 13 -4.12 5.86 1.67
C LEU A 13 -2.85 5.42 2.41
N LEU A 14 -1.67 5.58 1.81
CA LEU A 14 -0.39 5.25 2.44
C LEU A 14 -0.13 6.10 3.69
N ALA A 15 -0.52 7.37 3.68
CA ALA A 15 -0.41 8.23 4.85
C ALA A 15 -1.29 7.72 6.01
N VAL A 16 -2.56 7.39 5.74
CA VAL A 16 -3.48 6.81 6.73
C VAL A 16 -2.92 5.51 7.31
N MET A 17 -2.38 4.63 6.47
CA MET A 17 -1.76 3.39 6.93
C MET A 17 -0.54 3.62 7.83
N THR A 18 0.18 4.72 7.63
CA THR A 18 1.33 5.09 8.47
C THR A 18 0.88 5.58 9.84
N ILE A 19 -0.25 6.29 9.90
CA ILE A 19 -0.89 6.65 11.17
C ILE A 19 -1.36 5.37 11.91
N ALA A 20 -1.96 4.42 11.19
CA ALA A 20 -2.39 3.16 11.79
C ALA A 20 -1.20 2.38 12.37
N GLU A 21 -0.06 2.32 11.67
CA GLU A 21 1.17 1.70 12.19
C GLU A 21 1.68 2.37 13.46
N TYR A 22 1.66 3.69 13.51
CA TYR A 22 2.05 4.43 14.70
C TYR A 22 1.19 4.02 15.91
N ILE A 23 -0.13 3.92 15.72
CA ILE A 23 -1.05 3.48 16.77
C ILE A 23 -0.72 2.04 17.21
N PHE A 24 -0.52 1.11 16.28
CA PHE A 24 -0.13 -0.26 16.64
C PHE A 24 1.22 -0.31 17.37
N ALA A 25 2.18 0.52 16.96
CA ALA A 25 3.51 0.54 17.57
C ALA A 25 3.52 1.12 18.99
N VAL A 26 2.73 2.16 19.23
CA VAL A 26 2.76 2.96 20.48
C VAL A 26 1.66 2.57 21.45
N GLU A 27 0.42 2.44 20.98
CA GLU A 27 -0.76 2.30 21.85
C GLU A 27 -1.13 0.83 22.13
N VAL A 28 -0.65 -0.11 21.31
CA VAL A 28 -0.96 -1.54 21.49
C VAL A 28 0.15 -2.23 22.28
N HIS A 29 -0.16 -2.55 23.53
CA HIS A 29 0.77 -3.25 24.43
C HIS A 29 0.74 -4.78 24.28
N GLU A 30 -0.35 -5.33 23.73
CA GLU A 30 -0.48 -6.77 23.52
C GLU A 30 0.35 -7.18 22.29
N SER A 31 1.34 -8.06 22.52
CA SER A 31 2.38 -8.34 21.54
C SER A 31 1.86 -8.97 20.26
N THR A 32 0.81 -9.79 20.34
CA THR A 32 0.26 -10.50 19.19
C THR A 32 -0.50 -9.55 18.27
N VAL A 33 -1.43 -8.75 18.81
CA VAL A 33 -2.18 -7.75 18.03
C VAL A 33 -1.25 -6.70 17.48
N ARG A 34 -0.23 -6.25 18.23
CA ARG A 34 0.80 -5.34 17.68
C ARG A 34 1.52 -5.96 16.48
N PHE A 35 1.99 -7.19 16.60
CA PHE A 35 2.69 -7.88 15.52
C PHE A 35 1.80 -8.07 14.29
N LEU A 36 0.56 -8.54 14.48
CA LEU A 36 -0.41 -8.75 13.41
C LEU A 36 -0.79 -7.42 12.73
N GLY A 37 -1.04 -6.37 13.52
CA GLY A 37 -1.36 -5.04 13.02
C GLY A 37 -0.26 -4.48 12.13
N LEU A 38 0.98 -4.48 12.63
CA LEU A 38 2.15 -4.00 11.88
C LEU A 38 2.44 -4.85 10.63
N THR A 39 2.29 -6.17 10.72
CA THR A 39 2.53 -7.07 9.59
C THR A 39 1.45 -6.87 8.51
N ALA A 40 0.20 -6.72 8.90
CA ALA A 40 -0.91 -6.48 7.99
C ALA A 40 -0.78 -5.12 7.28
N THR A 41 -0.45 -4.06 8.02
CA THR A 41 -0.24 -2.72 7.42
C THR A 41 0.96 -2.72 6.47
N ALA A 42 2.08 -3.36 6.84
CA ALA A 42 3.24 -3.47 5.97
C ALA A 42 2.89 -4.25 4.68
N GLY A 43 2.18 -5.37 4.80
CA GLY A 43 1.76 -6.18 3.65
C GLY A 43 0.86 -5.41 2.68
N VAL A 44 -0.13 -4.68 3.18
CA VAL A 44 -1.02 -3.87 2.34
C VAL A 44 -0.27 -2.70 1.70
N LYS A 45 0.70 -2.08 2.37
CA LYS A 45 1.56 -1.04 1.77
C LYS A 45 2.38 -1.58 0.61
N VAL A 46 3.01 -2.75 0.79
CA VAL A 46 3.77 -3.42 -0.29
C VAL A 46 2.86 -3.66 -1.49
N TYR A 47 1.65 -4.17 -1.26
CA TYR A 47 0.68 -4.38 -2.33
C TYR A 47 0.30 -3.08 -3.07
N LEU A 48 -0.02 -2.01 -2.33
CA LEU A 48 -0.35 -0.71 -2.92
C LEU A 48 0.82 -0.12 -3.72
N ILE A 49 2.04 -0.23 -3.19
CA ILE A 49 3.24 0.27 -3.88
C ILE A 49 3.49 -0.51 -5.16
N ALA A 50 3.46 -1.84 -5.09
CA ALA A 50 3.65 -2.71 -6.25
C ALA A 50 2.62 -2.43 -7.35
N GLN A 51 1.35 -2.30 -6.97
CA GLN A 51 0.27 -2.12 -7.93
C GLN A 51 0.25 -0.72 -8.56
N PHE A 52 0.45 0.34 -7.76
CA PHE A 52 0.22 1.71 -8.22
C PHE A 52 1.50 2.48 -8.59
N PHE A 53 2.63 2.20 -7.94
CA PHE A 53 3.89 2.87 -8.27
C PHE A 53 4.71 2.05 -9.26
N MET A 54 4.86 0.75 -9.00
CA MET A 54 5.66 -0.12 -9.87
C MET A 54 4.91 -0.62 -11.10
N HIS A 55 3.61 -0.32 -11.22
CA HIS A 55 2.76 -0.78 -12.33
C HIS A 55 2.90 -2.29 -12.58
N PHE A 56 2.99 -3.10 -11.52
CA PHE A 56 3.27 -4.52 -11.63
C PHE A 56 2.22 -5.27 -12.49
N SER A 57 0.97 -4.79 -12.50
CA SER A 57 -0.09 -5.28 -13.39
C SER A 57 0.21 -5.12 -14.89
N ASN A 58 1.08 -4.19 -15.27
CA ASN A 58 1.50 -3.95 -16.65
C ASN A 58 2.71 -4.80 -17.05
N ILE A 59 3.42 -5.42 -16.10
CA ILE A 59 4.56 -6.30 -16.37
C ILE A 59 4.08 -7.68 -16.88
N PHE A 60 2.90 -8.12 -16.44
CA PHE A 60 2.26 -9.38 -16.88
C PHE A 60 1.31 -9.23 -18.07
N LYS A 61 1.09 -8.00 -18.56
CA LYS A 61 0.48 -7.82 -19.87
C LYS A 61 1.60 -7.98 -20.90
N PRO A 62 1.68 -9.10 -21.67
CA PRO A 62 2.48 -9.07 -22.87
C PRO A 62 1.98 -7.88 -23.68
N SER A 63 2.88 -7.02 -24.12
CA SER A 63 2.56 -5.89 -24.99
C SER A 63 2.05 -6.43 -26.33
N SER A 64 0.78 -6.86 -26.36
CA SER A 64 0.04 -7.18 -27.58
C SER A 64 -0.57 -5.94 -28.22
N GLU A 65 -0.06 -4.76 -27.87
CA GLU A 65 -0.35 -3.47 -28.50
C GLU A 65 0.96 -2.68 -28.68
N ALA A 66 2.07 -3.37 -28.96
CA ALA A 66 3.10 -2.77 -29.78
C ALA A 66 2.59 -2.89 -31.23
N HIS A 67 2.20 -1.75 -31.78
CA HIS A 67 1.71 -1.57 -33.16
C HIS A 67 2.46 -2.39 -34.21
#